data_AF-A0AA96J390-F1
#
_entry.id   AF-A0AA96J390-F1
#
_cell.length_a   1.000
_cell.length_b   1.000
_cell.length_c   1.000
_cell.angle_alpha   90.00
_cell.angle_beta   90.00
_cell.angle_gamma   90.00
#
_symmetry.space_group_name_H-M   'P 1'
#
loop_
_entity.id
_entity.type
_entity.pdbx_description
1 polymer ?
#
loop_
_entity_poly.entity_id
_entity_poly.type
_entity_poly.pdbx_seq_one_letter_code
_entity_poly.pdbx_strand_id
1 'polypeptide(L)'
;MIQKSIFYTSILLIVVFISSGFKPYDNQIDKWFDLDNTDEALYIFPSQKNTDYTYLNAPFKGKFFVGYKEAIGFKESQNKYRKVNTLGYMGKYQFGAETLKSIGISDSLHFLNNPRLQEKAFVTLLSRNKFILQDYINKYEGKVISNIKITESGILAAAHLGGAGSVIKFFKSNGERRVKDEYGTSVRSYLKEFAGYETKNIPAIKNAKI
;
A
#
# COMPACT_ATOMS: atom_id res chain seq x y z
N MET A 1 -13.12 -7.38 56.82
CA MET A 1 -13.44 -8.37 55.77
C MET A 1 -14.67 -7.90 55.05
N ILE A 2 -14.55 -7.42 53.80
CA ILE A 2 -15.71 -7.03 52.99
C ILE A 2 -16.55 -8.30 52.78
N GLN A 3 -17.84 -8.23 53.11
CA GLN A 3 -18.74 -9.35 52.86
C GLN A 3 -18.68 -9.68 51.36
N LYS A 4 -18.42 -10.95 51.02
CA LYS A 4 -18.25 -11.40 49.63
C LYS A 4 -19.39 -10.91 48.73
N SER A 5 -20.60 -10.77 49.28
CA SER A 5 -21.78 -10.19 48.62
C SER A 5 -21.52 -8.79 48.05
N ILE A 6 -20.95 -7.88 48.84
CA ILE A 6 -20.69 -6.48 48.44
C ILE A 6 -19.69 -6.41 47.28
N PHE A 7 -18.68 -7.29 47.29
CA PHE A 7 -17.68 -7.38 46.22
C PHE A 7 -18.28 -7.88 44.90
N TYR A 8 -19.16 -8.88 44.94
CA TYR A 8 -19.83 -9.35 43.72
C TYR A 8 -20.85 -8.34 43.19
N THR A 9 -21.55 -7.62 44.08
CA THR A 9 -22.47 -6.56 43.65
C THR A 9 -21.76 -5.39 42.98
N SER A 10 -20.56 -5.02 43.43
CA SER A 10 -19.80 -3.92 42.81
C SER A 10 -19.27 -4.30 41.42
N ILE A 11 -18.81 -5.55 41.23
CA ILE A 11 -18.41 -6.05 39.91
C ILE A 11 -19.58 -6.05 38.94
N LEU A 12 -20.75 -6.51 39.38
CA LEU A 12 -21.95 -6.55 38.53
C LEU A 12 -22.34 -5.16 38.03
N LEU A 13 -22.30 -4.14 38.91
CA LEU A 13 -22.60 -2.76 38.53
C LEU A 13 -21.61 -2.20 37.51
N ILE A 14 -20.32 -2.52 37.65
CA ILE A 14 -19.29 -2.09 36.69
C ILE A 14 -19.52 -2.74 35.32
N VAL A 15 -19.82 -4.04 35.28
CA VAL A 15 -20.08 -4.76 34.03
C VAL A 15 -21.32 -4.19 33.32
N VAL A 16 -22.40 -3.93 34.05
CA VAL A 16 -23.62 -3.32 33.50
C VAL A 16 -23.33 -1.90 32.96
N PHE A 17 -22.58 -1.09 33.70
CA PHE A 17 -22.20 0.26 33.27
C PHE A 17 -21.37 0.22 31.96
N ILE A 18 -20.35 -0.64 31.89
CA ILE A 18 -19.53 -0.81 30.68
C ILE A 18 -20.39 -1.32 29.51
N SER A 19 -21.27 -2.29 29.76
CA SER A 19 -22.13 -2.90 28.73
C SER A 19 -23.14 -1.90 28.15
N SER A 20 -23.62 -0.95 28.97
CA SER A 20 -24.55 0.10 28.52
C SER A 20 -23.95 1.06 27.49
N GLY A 21 -22.61 1.16 27.43
CA GLY A 21 -21.90 1.99 26.45
C GLY A 21 -21.75 1.35 25.08
N PHE A 22 -21.99 0.04 24.95
CA PHE A 22 -21.94 -0.67 23.67
C PHE A 22 -23.33 -0.63 23.01
N LYS A 23 -23.53 0.30 22.07
CA LYS A 23 -24.63 0.17 21.10
C LYS A 23 -24.34 -1.01 20.17
N PRO A 24 -25.28 -1.94 19.94
CA PRO A 24 -25.12 -2.94 18.89
C PRO A 24 -25.00 -2.23 17.54
N TYR A 25 -23.96 -2.58 16.78
CA TYR A 25 -23.80 -2.14 15.41
C TYR A 25 -24.89 -2.83 14.58
N ASP A 26 -25.91 -2.08 14.20
CA ASP A 26 -27.02 -2.57 13.38
C ASP A 26 -26.47 -2.80 11.96
N ASN A 27 -26.34 -4.06 11.56
CA ASN A 27 -25.99 -4.43 10.20
C ASN A 27 -27.24 -4.27 9.31
N GLN A 28 -27.64 -3.03 9.04
CA GLN A 28 -28.28 -2.74 7.75
C GLN A 28 -27.15 -2.71 6.72
N ILE A 29 -26.74 -3.90 6.28
CA ILE A 29 -26.13 -4.05 4.96
C ILE A 29 -27.28 -3.76 4.01
N ASP A 30 -27.32 -2.51 3.54
CA ASP A 30 -28.30 -2.05 2.58
C ASP A 30 -28.38 -3.04 1.41
N LYS A 31 -29.62 -3.34 1.02
CA LYS A 31 -30.03 -3.99 -0.23
C LYS A 31 -29.67 -3.16 -1.48
N TRP A 32 -28.46 -2.60 -1.50
CA TRP A 32 -27.88 -1.84 -2.60
C TRP A 32 -26.91 -2.68 -3.42
N PHE A 33 -26.76 -3.96 -3.06
CA PHE A 33 -25.87 -4.93 -3.70
C PHE A 33 -26.66 -6.01 -4.47
N ASP A 34 -27.79 -5.64 -5.06
CA ASP A 34 -28.34 -6.37 -6.21
C ASP A 34 -27.91 -5.61 -7.46
N LEU A 35 -26.66 -5.81 -7.88
CA LEU A 35 -26.21 -5.44 -9.22
C LEU A 35 -26.82 -6.44 -10.19
N ASP A 36 -27.92 -6.01 -10.80
CA ASP A 36 -28.59 -6.69 -11.88
C ASP A 36 -27.58 -6.97 -13.01
N ASN A 37 -27.66 -8.16 -13.61
CA ASN A 37 -26.67 -8.73 -14.52
C ASN A 37 -26.68 -8.09 -15.93
N THR A 38 -26.99 -6.81 -16.03
CA THR A 38 -27.19 -6.11 -17.30
C THR A 38 -26.59 -4.72 -17.19
N ASP A 39 -25.30 -4.63 -17.46
CA ASP A 39 -24.71 -3.64 -18.36
C ASP A 39 -23.19 -3.80 -18.26
N GLU A 40 -22.65 -4.30 -19.37
CA GLU A 40 -21.26 -4.51 -19.72
C GLU A 40 -20.26 -3.82 -18.78
N ALA A 41 -19.44 -4.62 -18.09
CA ALA A 41 -18.32 -4.16 -17.30
C ALA A 41 -17.46 -3.19 -18.14
N LEU A 42 -17.69 -1.89 -17.94
CA LEU A 42 -17.13 -0.86 -18.79
C LEU A 42 -15.64 -0.77 -18.49
N TYR A 43 -14.89 -1.47 -19.33
CA TYR A 43 -13.44 -1.44 -19.43
C TYR A 43 -12.99 0.01 -19.55
N ILE A 44 -12.28 0.53 -18.55
CA ILE A 44 -11.50 1.75 -18.76
C ILE A 44 -10.17 1.64 -18.02
N PHE A 45 -9.10 1.74 -18.78
CA PHE A 45 -7.73 1.99 -18.34
C PHE A 45 -7.67 3.03 -17.20
N PRO A 46 -6.62 3.02 -16.35
CA PRO A 46 -6.45 4.06 -15.33
C PRO A 46 -6.61 5.44 -15.95
N SER A 47 -7.63 6.18 -15.51
CA SER A 47 -7.92 7.52 -16.03
C SER A 47 -6.71 8.42 -15.88
N GLN A 48 -6.38 9.13 -16.97
CA GLN A 48 -5.35 10.16 -17.01
C GLN A 48 -5.82 11.50 -16.39
N LYS A 49 -7.12 11.66 -16.13
CA LYS A 49 -7.69 12.90 -15.56
C LYS A 49 -8.06 12.68 -14.09
N ASN A 50 -7.43 13.45 -13.20
CA ASN A 50 -7.68 13.36 -11.76
C ASN A 50 -9.16 13.60 -11.36
N THR A 51 -9.93 14.29 -12.21
CA THR A 51 -11.37 14.56 -12.02
C THR A 51 -12.23 13.30 -11.96
N ASP A 52 -11.78 12.22 -12.61
CA ASP A 52 -12.57 11.00 -12.76
C ASP A 52 -12.60 10.19 -11.46
N TYR A 53 -11.64 10.45 -10.56
CA TYR A 53 -11.62 9.90 -9.21
C TYR A 53 -12.34 10.80 -8.19
N THR A 54 -12.77 12.00 -8.59
CA THR A 54 -13.31 13.01 -7.66
C THR A 54 -14.79 12.78 -7.32
N TYR A 55 -15.48 11.93 -8.10
CA TYR A 55 -16.89 11.56 -7.89
C TYR A 55 -17.09 10.21 -7.18
N LEU A 56 -16.01 9.49 -6.86
CA LEU A 56 -16.07 8.31 -6.02
C LEU A 56 -16.11 8.72 -4.54
N ASN A 57 -17.31 9.09 -4.08
CA ASN A 57 -17.64 9.24 -2.65
C ASN A 57 -17.71 7.86 -1.95
N ALA A 58 -16.71 7.00 -2.17
CA ALA A 58 -16.57 5.74 -1.47
C ALA A 58 -15.44 5.89 -0.44
N PRO A 59 -15.68 5.61 0.86
CA PRO A 59 -14.65 5.63 1.90
C PRO A 59 -13.56 4.56 1.70
N PHE A 60 -13.68 3.70 0.67
CA PHE A 60 -12.75 2.64 0.37
C PHE A 60 -12.25 2.76 -1.09
N LYS A 61 -10.98 3.12 -1.28
CA LYS A 61 -10.31 3.16 -2.61
C LYS A 61 -10.10 1.76 -3.23
N GLY A 62 -10.78 0.74 -2.70
CA GLY A 62 -10.74 -0.65 -3.13
C GLY A 62 -9.32 -1.20 -3.25
N LYS A 63 -9.18 -2.22 -4.08
CA LYS A 63 -7.89 -2.75 -4.53
C LYS A 63 -7.42 -2.10 -5.84
N PHE A 64 -7.97 -0.96 -6.24
CA PHE A 64 -7.57 -0.25 -7.45
C PHE A 64 -6.17 0.37 -7.33
N PHE A 65 -5.57 0.76 -8.47
CA PHE A 65 -4.25 1.41 -8.48
C PHE A 65 -4.20 2.71 -7.66
N VAL A 66 -5.28 3.48 -7.63
CA VAL A 66 -5.35 4.67 -6.76
C VAL A 66 -5.29 4.28 -5.29
N GLY A 67 -6.00 3.23 -4.88
CA GLY A 67 -5.88 2.67 -3.53
C GLY A 67 -4.45 2.22 -3.20
N TYR A 68 -3.75 1.60 -4.15
CA TYR A 68 -2.36 1.20 -3.99
C TYR A 68 -1.42 2.37 -3.70
N LYS A 69 -1.50 3.44 -4.51
CA LYS A 69 -0.71 4.66 -4.31
C LYS A 69 -0.97 5.30 -2.94
N GLU A 70 -2.21 5.29 -2.50
CA GLU A 70 -2.65 5.95 -1.28
C GLU A 70 -2.29 5.14 -0.03
N ALA A 71 -2.38 3.82 -0.12
CA ALA A 71 -1.93 2.91 0.94
C ALA A 71 -0.42 3.04 1.16
N ILE A 72 0.38 3.05 0.08
CA ILE A 72 1.84 3.21 0.19
C ILE A 72 2.17 4.62 0.70
N GLY A 73 1.59 5.67 0.12
CA GLY A 73 1.84 7.03 0.59
C GLY A 73 1.47 7.24 2.07
N PHE A 74 0.38 6.60 2.53
CA PHE A 74 -0.01 6.62 3.93
C PHE A 74 1.01 5.90 4.83
N LYS A 75 1.46 4.71 4.42
CA LYS A 75 2.48 3.94 5.13
C LYS A 75 3.79 4.70 5.27
N GLU A 76 4.26 5.30 4.18
CA GLU A 76 5.56 5.97 4.09
C GLU A 76 5.56 7.32 4.84
N SER A 77 4.51 8.13 4.67
CA SER A 77 4.52 9.52 5.11
C SER A 77 3.22 10.02 5.74
N GLN A 78 2.20 9.18 5.88
CA GLN A 78 0.82 9.63 6.15
C GLN A 78 0.32 10.58 5.04
N ASN A 79 0.68 10.30 3.78
CA ASN A 79 0.35 11.10 2.60
C ASN A 79 0.89 12.55 2.61
N LYS A 80 1.96 12.82 3.36
CA LYS A 80 2.56 14.16 3.49
C LYS A 80 3.61 14.40 2.42
N TYR A 81 3.27 15.20 1.39
CA TYR A 81 4.17 15.54 0.29
C TYR A 81 5.44 16.32 0.68
N ARG A 82 5.46 16.96 1.85
CA ARG A 82 6.61 17.75 2.34
C ARG A 82 7.39 17.09 3.47
N LYS A 83 7.11 15.82 3.79
CA LYS A 83 7.79 15.10 4.87
C LYS A 83 9.20 14.70 4.44
N VAL A 84 10.18 14.96 5.29
CA VAL A 84 11.54 14.43 5.16
C VAL A 84 11.87 13.68 6.45
N ASN A 85 12.34 12.44 6.37
CA ASN A 85 12.73 11.67 7.54
C ASN A 85 14.19 11.92 7.95
N THR A 86 14.63 11.30 9.05
CA THR A 86 15.98 11.49 9.60
C THR A 86 17.10 10.97 8.70
N LEU A 87 16.78 10.12 7.71
CA LEU A 87 17.70 9.58 6.71
C LEU A 87 17.68 10.38 5.40
N GLY A 88 16.90 11.47 5.34
CA GLY A 88 16.80 12.32 4.16
C GLY A 88 15.88 11.78 3.06
N TYR A 89 15.02 10.80 3.35
CA TYR A 89 14.02 10.34 2.39
C TYR A 89 12.85 11.32 2.34
N MET A 90 12.37 11.63 1.14
CA MET A 90 11.57 12.82 0.86
C MET A 90 10.18 12.50 0.30
N GLY A 91 9.22 13.30 0.73
CA GLY A 91 7.90 13.38 0.15
C GLY A 91 6.95 12.25 0.51
N LYS A 92 5.82 12.21 -0.19
CA LYS A 92 4.69 11.30 0.10
C LYS A 92 5.12 9.83 0.14
N TYR A 93 6.04 9.46 -0.74
CA TYR A 93 6.50 8.10 -0.95
C TYR A 93 7.87 7.83 -0.33
N GLN A 94 8.43 8.78 0.43
CA GLN A 94 9.75 8.70 1.05
C GLN A 94 10.81 8.22 0.04
N PHE A 95 11.14 9.05 -0.94
CA PHE A 95 12.18 8.74 -1.90
C PHE A 95 13.58 9.10 -1.39
N GLY A 96 14.55 8.22 -1.57
CA GLY A 96 15.97 8.56 -1.44
C GLY A 96 16.50 9.36 -2.63
N ALA A 97 17.48 10.24 -2.39
CA ALA A 97 18.04 11.13 -3.42
C ALA A 97 18.65 10.37 -4.62
N GLU A 98 19.38 9.27 -4.36
CA GLU A 98 19.96 8.44 -5.43
C GLU A 98 18.89 7.78 -6.30
N THR A 99 17.78 7.34 -5.69
CA THR A 99 16.65 6.78 -6.43
C THR A 99 16.01 7.83 -7.34
N LEU A 100 15.79 9.05 -6.84
CA LEU A 100 15.29 10.18 -7.65
C LEU A 100 16.21 10.50 -8.82
N LYS A 101 17.52 10.58 -8.55
CA LYS A 101 18.54 10.81 -9.58
C LYS A 101 18.50 9.72 -10.66
N SER A 102 18.33 8.47 -10.26
CA SER A 102 18.24 7.34 -11.19
C SER A 102 17.07 7.49 -12.18
N ILE A 103 15.96 8.14 -11.80
CA ILE A 103 14.79 8.37 -12.65
C ILE A 103 14.75 9.80 -13.24
N GLY A 104 15.87 10.54 -13.18
CA GLY A 104 16.02 11.83 -13.86
C GLY A 104 15.68 13.06 -13.02
N ILE A 105 15.52 12.92 -11.71
CA ILE A 105 15.21 14.06 -10.81
C ILE A 105 16.42 14.32 -9.91
N SER A 106 17.09 15.44 -10.10
CA SER A 106 18.26 15.86 -9.30
C SER A 106 17.95 16.97 -8.29
N ASP A 107 16.91 17.76 -8.53
CA ASP A 107 16.54 18.88 -7.65
C ASP A 107 15.54 18.43 -6.57
N SER A 108 16.06 18.17 -5.38
CA SER A 108 15.30 17.75 -4.20
C SER A 108 14.31 18.81 -3.70
N LEU A 109 14.64 20.11 -3.80
CA LEU A 109 13.77 21.19 -3.33
C LEU A 109 12.58 21.36 -4.28
N HIS A 110 12.82 21.32 -5.59
CA HIS A 110 11.75 21.31 -6.58
C HIS A 110 10.87 20.06 -6.42
N PHE A 111 11.47 18.89 -6.20
CA PHE A 111 10.75 17.64 -5.94
C PHE A 111 9.81 17.74 -4.73
N LEU A 112 10.30 18.24 -3.60
CA LEU A 112 9.51 18.33 -2.36
C LEU A 112 8.35 19.34 -2.50
N ASN A 113 8.53 20.39 -3.29
CA ASN A 113 7.52 21.42 -3.52
C ASN A 113 6.53 21.09 -4.66
N ASN A 114 6.71 19.97 -5.37
CA ASN A 114 5.89 19.61 -6.53
C ASN A 114 5.20 18.24 -6.35
N PRO A 115 3.99 18.19 -5.74
CA PRO A 115 3.23 16.95 -5.55
C PRO A 115 3.01 16.14 -6.83
N ARG A 116 2.78 16.81 -7.97
CA ARG A 116 2.59 16.15 -9.27
C ARG A 116 3.86 15.42 -9.71
N LEU A 117 5.03 16.01 -9.47
CA LEU A 117 6.31 15.37 -9.75
C LEU A 117 6.53 14.13 -8.87
N GLN A 118 6.10 14.15 -7.60
CA GLN A 118 6.18 12.98 -6.72
C GLN A 118 5.27 11.83 -7.19
N GLU A 119 4.05 12.13 -7.63
CA GLU A 119 3.15 11.14 -8.22
C GLU A 119 3.73 10.55 -9.51
N LYS A 120 4.30 11.39 -10.40
CA LYS A 120 4.97 10.94 -11.62
C LYS A 120 6.17 10.04 -11.30
N ALA A 121 7.02 10.45 -10.35
CA ALA A 121 8.19 9.70 -9.90
C ALA A 121 7.83 8.31 -9.37
N PHE A 122 6.74 8.21 -8.61
CA PHE A 122 6.23 6.94 -8.12
C PHE A 122 5.88 5.99 -9.27
N VAL A 123 5.07 6.44 -10.22
CA VAL A 123 4.69 5.60 -11.38
C VAL A 123 5.92 5.23 -12.24
N THR A 124 6.85 6.17 -12.45
CA THR A 124 8.10 5.91 -13.19
C THR A 124 8.94 4.84 -12.51
N LEU A 125 9.11 4.90 -11.18
CA LEU A 125 9.85 3.89 -10.45
C LEU A 125 9.16 2.52 -10.48
N LEU A 126 7.83 2.48 -10.34
CA LEU A 126 7.06 1.24 -10.48
C LEU A 126 7.25 0.60 -11.86
N SER A 127 7.19 1.41 -12.93
CA SER A 127 7.38 0.94 -14.31
C SER A 127 8.77 0.32 -14.52
N ARG A 128 9.81 0.96 -13.98
CA ARG A 128 11.18 0.45 -14.04
C ARG A 128 11.35 -0.83 -13.22
N ASN A 129 10.82 -0.85 -11.99
CA ASN A 129 10.87 -2.03 -11.14
C ASN A 129 10.11 -3.21 -11.75
N LYS A 130 8.96 -2.96 -12.39
CA LYS A 130 8.18 -3.97 -13.10
C LYS A 130 8.96 -4.60 -14.22
N PHE A 131 9.72 -3.82 -14.99
CA PHE A 131 10.63 -4.36 -16.00
C PHE A 131 11.72 -5.25 -15.38
N ILE A 132 12.41 -4.78 -14.34
CA ILE A 132 13.50 -5.53 -13.69
C ILE A 132 13.00 -6.85 -13.09
N LEU A 133 11.77 -6.84 -12.55
CA LEU A 133 11.20 -7.97 -11.82
C LEU A 133 10.23 -8.81 -12.66
N GLN A 134 10.11 -8.57 -13.97
CA GLN A 134 9.09 -9.20 -14.82
C GLN A 134 9.14 -10.73 -14.75
N ASP A 135 10.33 -11.32 -14.85
CA ASP A 135 10.50 -12.78 -14.76
C ASP A 135 10.11 -13.32 -13.38
N TYR A 136 10.36 -12.55 -12.32
CA TYR A 136 9.99 -12.92 -10.95
C TYR A 136 8.47 -12.80 -10.75
N ILE A 137 7.83 -11.76 -11.30
CA ILE A 137 6.38 -11.61 -11.28
C ILE A 137 5.74 -12.82 -11.98
N ASN A 138 6.15 -13.09 -13.23
CA ASN A 138 5.63 -14.22 -14.01
C ASN A 138 5.84 -15.58 -13.31
N LYS A 139 7.00 -15.76 -12.66
CA LYS A 139 7.35 -17.03 -12.01
C LYS A 139 6.63 -17.24 -10.68
N TYR A 140 6.39 -16.18 -9.91
CA TYR A 140 5.97 -16.30 -8.51
C TYR A 140 4.56 -15.77 -8.21
N GLU A 141 3.93 -15.01 -9.11
CA GLU A 141 2.56 -14.54 -8.90
C GLU A 141 1.60 -15.71 -8.64
N GLY A 142 0.73 -15.54 -7.63
CA GLY A 142 -0.22 -16.55 -7.18
C GLY A 142 0.35 -17.61 -6.23
N LYS A 143 1.69 -17.79 -6.18
CA LYS A 143 2.33 -18.77 -5.28
C LYS A 143 2.33 -18.30 -3.84
N VAL A 144 2.47 -19.25 -2.91
CA VAL A 144 2.68 -18.97 -1.49
C VAL A 144 4.15 -19.22 -1.15
N ILE A 145 4.84 -18.18 -0.69
CA ILE A 145 6.24 -18.27 -0.21
C ILE A 145 6.29 -17.69 1.20
N SER A 146 6.86 -18.45 2.14
CA SER A 146 6.92 -18.05 3.55
C SER A 146 5.55 -17.56 4.09
N ASN A 147 4.48 -18.31 3.84
CA ASN A 147 3.11 -18.01 4.25
C ASN A 147 2.54 -16.68 3.69
N ILE A 148 3.03 -16.22 2.54
CA ILE A 148 2.55 -15.01 1.87
C ILE A 148 2.16 -15.38 0.44
N LYS A 149 0.91 -15.06 0.07
CA LYS A 149 0.47 -15.12 -1.33
C LYS A 149 1.15 -14.00 -2.10
N ILE A 150 1.99 -14.36 -3.04
CA ILE A 150 2.75 -13.44 -3.87
C ILE A 150 1.84 -12.86 -4.95
N THR A 151 1.93 -11.54 -5.14
CA THR A 151 1.16 -10.77 -6.13
C THR A 151 2.06 -9.73 -6.78
N GLU A 152 1.77 -9.31 -8.00
CA GLU A 152 2.52 -8.24 -8.67
C GLU A 152 2.61 -6.97 -7.79
N SER A 153 1.49 -6.53 -7.21
CA SER A 153 1.45 -5.32 -6.38
C SER A 153 2.34 -5.40 -5.14
N GLY A 154 2.38 -6.56 -4.48
CA GLY A 154 3.25 -6.80 -3.33
C GLY A 154 4.72 -6.79 -3.73
N ILE A 155 5.07 -7.39 -4.87
CA ILE A 155 6.43 -7.38 -5.43
C ILE A 155 6.89 -5.95 -5.70
N LEU A 156 6.06 -5.16 -6.36
CA LEU A 156 6.36 -3.78 -6.69
C LEU A 156 6.49 -2.90 -5.44
N ALA A 157 5.68 -3.13 -4.41
CA ALA A 157 5.77 -2.40 -3.16
C ALA A 157 7.06 -2.74 -2.42
N ALA A 158 7.40 -4.03 -2.34
CA ALA A 158 8.65 -4.46 -1.72
C ALA A 158 9.89 -3.93 -2.46
N ALA A 159 9.80 -3.78 -3.78
CA ALA A 159 10.84 -3.14 -4.58
C ALA A 159 10.91 -1.62 -4.37
N HIS A 160 9.78 -0.96 -4.08
CA HIS A 160 9.76 0.44 -3.63
C HIS A 160 10.53 0.61 -2.32
N LEU A 161 10.26 -0.26 -1.33
CA LEU A 161 10.92 -0.23 -0.02
C LEU A 161 12.43 -0.48 -0.10
N GLY A 162 12.83 -1.63 -0.68
CA GLY A 162 14.20 -2.15 -0.56
C GLY A 162 14.96 -2.23 -1.89
N GLY A 163 14.39 -1.76 -2.99
CA GLY A 163 14.91 -1.96 -4.34
C GLY A 163 14.64 -3.35 -4.91
N ALA A 164 14.67 -3.47 -6.24
CA ALA A 164 14.45 -4.73 -6.94
C ALA A 164 15.46 -5.84 -6.54
N GLY A 165 16.71 -5.48 -6.28
CA GLY A 165 17.74 -6.43 -5.85
C GLY A 165 17.40 -7.12 -4.52
N SER A 166 16.74 -6.42 -3.60
CA SER A 166 16.30 -6.99 -2.32
C SER A 166 15.17 -8.00 -2.50
N VAL A 167 14.24 -7.72 -3.41
CA VAL A 167 13.17 -8.65 -3.80
C VAL A 167 13.74 -9.90 -4.48
N ILE A 168 14.72 -9.72 -5.38
CA ILE A 168 15.42 -10.83 -6.02
C ILE A 168 16.10 -11.72 -4.97
N LYS A 169 16.79 -11.14 -3.98
CA LYS A 169 17.41 -11.89 -2.88
C LYS A 169 16.38 -12.67 -2.05
N PHE A 170 15.20 -12.09 -1.81
CA PHE A 170 14.10 -12.79 -1.15
C PHE A 170 13.68 -14.03 -1.96
N PHE A 171 13.40 -13.89 -3.25
CA PHE A 171 12.99 -15.04 -4.08
C PHE A 171 14.09 -16.10 -4.26
N LYS A 172 15.36 -15.68 -4.42
CA LYS A 172 16.50 -16.62 -4.54
C LYS A 172 16.74 -17.45 -3.28
N SER A 173 16.32 -16.96 -2.12
CA SER A 173 16.40 -17.69 -0.84
C SER A 173 15.10 -18.40 -0.47
N ASN A 174 14.15 -18.53 -1.42
CA ASN A 174 12.82 -19.08 -1.16
C ASN A 174 12.11 -18.43 0.04
N GLY A 175 12.36 -17.14 0.26
CA GLY A 175 11.80 -16.33 1.34
C GLY A 175 12.47 -16.47 2.71
N GLU A 176 13.57 -17.23 2.83
CA GLU A 176 14.32 -17.36 4.09
C GLU A 176 15.08 -16.10 4.46
N ARG A 177 15.63 -15.38 3.46
CA ARG A 177 16.44 -14.19 3.72
C ARG A 177 15.59 -13.02 4.17
N ARG A 178 15.89 -12.52 5.37
CA ARG A 178 15.27 -11.32 5.95
C ARG A 178 15.97 -10.06 5.46
N VAL A 179 15.48 -9.47 4.37
CA VAL A 179 15.94 -8.16 3.90
C VAL A 179 15.08 -7.06 4.51
N LYS A 180 15.73 -6.10 5.17
CA LYS A 180 15.11 -4.98 5.87
C LYS A 180 15.69 -3.65 5.41
N ASP A 181 14.90 -2.59 5.54
CA ASP A 181 15.37 -1.20 5.43
C ASP A 181 16.11 -0.76 6.71
N GLU A 182 16.55 0.50 6.73
CA GLU A 182 17.28 1.09 7.87
C GLU A 182 16.42 1.27 9.13
N TYR A 183 15.08 1.30 9.00
CA TYR A 183 14.15 1.33 10.13
C TYR A 183 13.65 -0.06 10.57
N GLY A 184 14.16 -1.13 9.95
CA GLY A 184 13.82 -2.51 10.28
C GLY A 184 12.56 -3.07 9.60
N THR A 185 11.92 -2.30 8.72
CA THR A 185 10.80 -2.74 7.88
C THR A 185 11.28 -3.76 6.86
N SER A 186 10.59 -4.89 6.73
CA SER A 186 11.04 -5.97 5.86
C SER A 186 10.37 -5.98 4.49
N VAL A 187 11.11 -6.43 3.46
CA VAL A 187 10.57 -6.77 2.13
C VAL A 187 9.36 -7.71 2.25
N ARG A 188 9.45 -8.67 3.17
CA ARG A 188 8.37 -9.62 3.48
C ARG A 188 7.09 -8.91 3.97
N SER A 189 7.23 -7.85 4.78
CA SER A 189 6.10 -7.05 5.25
C SER A 189 5.38 -6.39 4.08
N TYR A 190 6.12 -5.78 3.15
CA TYR A 190 5.53 -5.09 2.00
C TYR A 190 4.91 -6.07 0.98
N LEU A 191 5.53 -7.24 0.77
CA LEU A 191 4.95 -8.31 -0.04
C LEU A 191 3.56 -8.73 0.48
N LYS A 192 3.37 -8.74 1.81
CA LYS A 192 2.11 -9.11 2.46
C LYS A 192 1.10 -7.96 2.51
N GLU A 193 1.52 -6.79 2.98
CA GLU A 193 0.66 -5.63 3.27
C GLU A 193 0.06 -5.03 2.00
N PHE A 194 0.83 -5.00 0.92
CA PHE A 194 0.41 -4.42 -0.36
C PHE A 194 0.00 -5.48 -1.39
N ALA A 195 -0.42 -6.66 -0.92
CA ALA A 195 -0.90 -7.72 -1.78
C ALA A 195 -2.29 -7.42 -2.37
N GLY A 196 -2.49 -7.86 -3.62
CA GLY A 196 -3.79 -7.92 -4.28
C GLY A 196 -4.34 -6.58 -4.77
N TYR A 197 -3.50 -5.57 -4.99
CA TYR A 197 -3.91 -4.35 -5.69
C TYR A 197 -3.74 -4.49 -7.21
N GLU A 198 -4.51 -3.72 -7.97
CA GLU A 198 -4.43 -3.65 -9.42
C GLU A 198 -3.21 -2.85 -9.87
N THR A 199 -2.27 -3.54 -10.50
CA THR A 199 -1.05 -2.94 -11.07
C THR A 199 -0.77 -3.40 -12.50
N LYS A 200 -1.64 -4.25 -13.08
CA LYS A 200 -1.44 -4.87 -14.40
C LYS A 200 -1.17 -3.84 -15.51
N ASN A 201 -1.86 -2.70 -15.47
CA ASN A 201 -1.77 -1.64 -16.49
C ASN A 201 -0.53 -0.75 -16.35
N ILE A 202 0.32 -0.95 -15.34
CA ILE A 202 1.62 -0.28 -15.27
C ILE A 202 2.52 -0.87 -16.38
N PRO A 203 3.04 -0.06 -17.31
CA PRO A 203 3.93 -0.56 -18.36
C PRO A 203 5.28 -0.96 -17.77
N ALA A 204 5.90 -2.02 -18.27
CA ALA A 204 7.26 -2.42 -17.91
C ALA A 204 8.27 -1.73 -18.84
N ILE A 205 8.99 -0.71 -18.35
CA ILE A 205 9.92 0.09 -19.17
C ILE A 205 11.33 0.06 -18.57
N LYS A 206 12.31 -0.49 -19.32
CA LYS A 206 13.70 -0.71 -18.87
C LYS A 206 14.37 0.52 -18.27
N ASN A 207 14.31 1.64 -18.98
CA ASN A 207 14.99 2.89 -18.60
C ASN A 207 13.99 4.01 -18.33
N ALA A 208 12.85 3.69 -17.69
CA ALA A 208 11.80 4.67 -17.39
C ALA A 208 12.39 5.86 -16.62
N LYS A 209 12.29 7.07 -17.16
CA LYS A 209 12.80 8.31 -16.56
C LYS A 209 11.79 9.44 -16.79
N ILE A 210 11.88 10.50 -15.99
CA ILE A 210 11.01 11.67 -16.06
C ILE A 210 11.40 12.61 -17.20
#